data_AF-U1MYB8-F1
#
_entry.id   AF-U1MYB8-F1
#
_cell.length_a   1.000
_cell.length_b   1.000
_cell.length_c   1.000
_cell.angle_alpha   90.00
_cell.angle_beta   90.00
_cell.angle_gamma   90.00
#
_symmetry.space_group_name_H-M   'P 1'
#
loop_
_entity.id
_entity.type
_entity.pdbx_description
1 polymer ?
#
loop_
_entity_poly.entity_id
_entity_poly.type
_entity_poly.pdbx_seq_one_letter_code
_entity_poly.pdbx_strand_id
1 'polypeptide(L)'
;MELLLLYYIVTNLLAFMSFFLDKRRAKSGEWRISERTLLILVWIGGAFGAYLAMRLFRHKTLKPMFRIGVPIAILVHAGITGWFIF
;
A
#
# COMPACT_ATOMS: atom_id res chain seq x y z
N MET A 1 21.75 -3.12 3.34
CA MET A 1 20.87 -1.93 3.31
C MET A 1 20.32 -1.60 1.93
N GLU A 2 21.15 -1.60 0.88
CA GLU A 2 20.70 -1.26 -0.49
C GLU A 2 19.57 -2.16 -1.02
N LEU A 3 19.66 -3.48 -0.81
CA LEU A 3 18.63 -4.43 -1.22
C LEU A 3 17.28 -4.19 -0.51
N LEU A 4 17.32 -3.83 0.78
CA LEU A 4 16.13 -3.52 1.57
C LEU A 4 15.47 -2.24 1.07
N LEU A 5 16.27 -1.21 0.75
CA LEU A 5 15.78 0.04 0.17
C LEU A 5 15.13 -0.20 -1.19
N LEU A 6 15.80 -0.97 -2.06
CA LEU A 6 15.26 -1.34 -3.38
C LEU A 6 13.94 -2.13 -3.24
N TYR A 7 13.89 -3.08 -2.31
CA TYR A 7 12.69 -3.85 -2.00
C TYR A 7 11.51 -2.94 -1.62
N TYR A 8 11.73 -1.97 -0.72
CA TYR A 8 10.69 -1.03 -0.33
C TYR A 8 10.29 -0.09 -1.47
N ILE A 9 11.24 0.38 -2.28
CA ILE A 9 10.91 1.23 -3.45
C ILE A 9 10.00 0.46 -4.41
N VAL A 10 10.36 -0.78 -4.76
CA VAL A 10 9.59 -1.60 -5.70
C VAL A 10 8.21 -1.93 -5.14
N THR A 11 8.12 -2.41 -3.90
CA THR A 11 6.83 -2.80 -3.30
C THR A 11 5.90 -1.60 -3.10
N ASN A 12 6.42 -0.42 -2.73
CA ASN A 12 5.62 0.80 -2.64
C ASN A 12 5.15 1.30 -4.01
N LEU A 13 5.99 1.20 -5.04
CA LEU A 13 5.58 1.55 -6.41
C LEU A 13 4.48 0.60 -6.92
N LEU A 14 4.64 -0.71 -6.71
CA LEU A 14 3.64 -1.70 -7.09
C LEU A 14 2.29 -1.49 -6.36
N ALA A 15 2.34 -1.20 -5.06
CA ALA A 15 1.14 -0.90 -4.29
C ALA A 15 0.47 0.39 -4.77
N PHE A 16 1.25 1.46 -5.00
CA PHE A 16 0.73 2.72 -5.53
C PHE A 16 0.01 2.52 -6.87
N MET A 17 0.66 1.84 -7.81
CA MET A 17 0.09 1.56 -9.13
C MET A 17 -1.16 0.69 -9.04
N SER A 18 -1.18 -0.31 -8.15
CA SER A 18 -2.35 -1.16 -7.94
C SER A 18 -3.55 -0.37 -7.41
N PHE A 19 -3.35 0.54 -6.46
CA PHE A 19 -4.42 1.41 -5.96
C PHE A 19 -4.89 2.43 -7.01
N PHE A 20 -3.97 2.97 -7.80
CA PHE A 20 -4.31 3.84 -8.93
C PHE A 20 -5.15 3.11 -9.99
N LEU A 21 -4.74 1.90 -10.38
CA LEU A 21 -5.47 1.07 -11.33
C LEU A 21 -6.84 0.69 -10.79
N ASP A 22 -6.97 0.31 -9.50
CA ASP A 22 -8.30 0.04 -8.91
C ASP A 22 -9.21 1.28 -8.98
N LYS A 23 -8.67 2.49 -8.74
CA LYS A 23 -9.45 3.72 -8.88
C LYS A 23 -9.88 3.97 -10.33
N ARG A 24 -8.98 3.75 -11.29
CA ARG A 24 -9.28 3.94 -12.72
C ARG A 24 -10.35 2.96 -13.17
N ARG A 25 -10.22 1.67 -12.83
CA ARG A 25 -11.21 0.63 -13.13
C ARG A 25 -12.57 0.90 -12.49
N ALA A 26 -12.59 1.42 -11.27
CA ALA A 26 -13.83 1.85 -10.61
C ALA A 26 -14.53 3.00 -11.33
N LYS A 27 -13.80 3.85 -12.07
CA LYS A 27 -14.38 4.93 -12.89
C LYS A 27 -14.84 4.44 -14.27
N SER A 28 -14.13 3.49 -14.88
CA SER A 28 -14.47 2.93 -16.19
C SER A 28 -15.48 1.78 -16.15
N GLY A 29 -15.92 1.36 -14.97
CA GLY A 29 -16.85 0.23 -14.82
C GLY A 29 -16.21 -1.14 -15.06
N GLU A 30 -14.88 -1.20 -15.08
CA GLU A 30 -14.11 -2.43 -15.29
C GLU A 30 -14.02 -3.29 -14.02
N TRP A 31 -13.57 -4.54 -14.19
CA TRP A 31 -13.35 -5.47 -13.08
C TRP A 31 -12.31 -4.94 -12.08
N ARG A 32 -12.76 -4.74 -10.84
CA ARG A 32 -11.96 -4.15 -9.76
C ARG A 32 -10.91 -5.13 -9.22
N ILE A 33 -9.83 -4.59 -8.66
CA ILE A 33 -8.83 -5.43 -7.99
C ILE A 33 -9.42 -5.87 -6.64
N SER A 34 -9.27 -7.15 -6.32
CA SER A 34 -9.79 -7.69 -5.06
C SER A 34 -9.20 -6.94 -3.86
N GLU A 35 -10.02 -6.64 -2.86
CA GLU A 35 -9.54 -5.92 -1.66
C GLU A 35 -8.45 -6.72 -0.93
N ARG A 36 -8.54 -8.06 -0.99
CA ARG A 36 -7.54 -8.97 -0.44
C ARG A 36 -6.17 -8.77 -1.09
N THR A 37 -6.11 -8.67 -2.42
CA THR A 37 -4.85 -8.43 -3.14
C THR A 37 -4.23 -7.10 -2.74
N LEU A 38 -5.04 -6.04 -2.64
CA LEU A 38 -4.55 -4.72 -2.24
C LEU A 38 -4.02 -4.71 -0.80
N LEU A 39 -4.70 -5.39 0.12
CA LEU A 39 -4.25 -5.52 1.51
C LEU A 39 -2.98 -6.37 1.61
N ILE A 40 -2.85 -7.44 0.83
CA ILE A 40 -1.59 -8.21 0.78
C ILE A 40 -0.43 -7.32 0.33
N LEU A 41 -0.62 -6.52 -0.73
CA LEU A 41 0.42 -5.57 -1.20
C LEU A 41 0.82 -4.54 -0.13
N VAL A 42 -0.13 -4.10 0.69
CA VAL A 42 0.14 -3.23 1.86
C VAL A 42 1.04 -3.96 2.86
N TRP A 43 0.69 -5.19 3.25
CA TRP A 43 1.37 -5.96 4.29
C TRP A 43 2.73 -6.53 3.89
N ILE A 44 3.01 -6.72 2.61
CA ILE A 44 4.33 -7.19 2.16
C ILE A 44 5.39 -6.07 2.15
N GLY A 45 5.01 -4.79 2.23
CA GLY A 45 5.97 -3.67 2.21
C GLY A 45 5.49 -2.43 1.46
N GLY A 46 4.36 -2.51 0.75
CA GLY A 46 3.82 -1.41 -0.05
C GLY A 46 2.97 -0.40 0.72
N ALA A 47 2.99 -0.42 2.05
CA ALA A 47 2.08 0.35 2.89
C ALA A 47 2.18 1.87 2.67
N PHE A 48 3.37 2.41 2.46
CA PHE A 48 3.56 3.86 2.24
C PHE A 48 3.03 4.30 0.88
N GLY A 49 3.30 3.54 -0.18
CA GLY A 49 2.79 3.78 -1.53
C GLY A 49 1.27 3.62 -1.60
N ALA A 50 0.71 2.62 -0.92
CA ALA A 50 -0.73 2.48 -0.76
C ALA A 50 -1.35 3.68 -0.03
N TYR A 51 -0.74 4.13 1.08
CA TYR A 51 -1.21 5.32 1.82
C TYR A 51 -1.20 6.57 0.94
N LEU A 52 -0.12 6.80 0.20
CA LEU A 52 0.01 7.93 -0.71
C LEU A 52 -1.08 7.88 -1.79
N ALA A 53 -1.28 6.72 -2.43
CA ALA A 53 -2.33 6.53 -3.43
C ALA A 53 -3.75 6.76 -2.84
N MET A 54 -4.02 6.26 -1.64
CA MET A 54 -5.30 6.48 -0.96
C MET A 54 -5.58 7.96 -0.71
N ARG A 55 -4.57 8.72 -0.28
CA ARG A 55 -4.69 10.17 -0.01
C ARG A 55 -4.83 10.98 -1.29
N LEU A 56 -4.01 10.72 -2.31
CA LEU A 56 -4.05 11.42 -3.60
C LEU A 56 -5.35 11.16 -4.36
N PHE A 57 -5.79 9.90 -4.42
CA PHE A 57 -6.98 9.53 -5.20
C PHE A 57 -8.28 9.54 -4.39
N ARG A 58 -8.20 9.89 -3.10
CA ARG A 58 -9.30 9.84 -2.11
C ARG A 58 -10.07 8.52 -2.23
N HIS A 59 -9.32 7.42 -2.35
CA HIS A 59 -9.84 6.10 -2.66
C HIS A 59 -9.69 5.19 -1.45
N LYS A 60 -10.77 4.46 -1.09
CA LYS A 60 -10.80 3.53 0.05
C LYS A 60 -10.43 4.17 1.42
N THR A 61 -10.57 5.49 1.56
CA THR A 61 -10.29 6.23 2.81
C THR A 61 -11.31 5.99 3.93
N LEU A 62 -12.54 5.59 3.57
CA LEU A 62 -13.63 5.30 4.52
C LEU A 62 -13.74 3.82 4.88
N LYS A 63 -13.03 2.92 4.18
CA LYS A 63 -13.09 1.47 4.45
C LYS A 63 -12.24 1.16 5.68
N PRO A 64 -12.80 0.63 6.79
CA PRO A 64 -12.05 0.42 8.05
C PRO A 64 -10.79 -0.44 7.85
N MET A 65 -10.89 -1.50 7.05
CA MET A 65 -9.75 -2.38 6.75
C MET A 65 -8.56 -1.62 6.15
N PHE A 66 -8.80 -0.64 5.28
CA PHE A 66 -7.72 0.16 4.68
C PHE A 66 -7.33 1.34 5.56
N ARG A 67 -8.30 2.02 6.19
CA ARG A 67 -8.09 3.18 7.05
C ARG A 67 -7.24 2.84 8.27
N ILE A 68 -7.42 1.66 8.83
CA ILE A 68 -6.69 1.18 10.01
C ILE A 68 -5.52 0.28 9.59
N GLY A 69 -5.74 -0.63 8.64
CA GLY A 69 -4.71 -1.59 8.24
C GLY A 69 -3.47 -0.94 7.60
N VAL A 70 -3.64 0.11 6.80
CA VAL A 70 -2.50 0.77 6.14
C VAL A 70 -1.59 1.51 7.14
N PRO A 71 -2.09 2.36 8.06
CA PRO A 71 -1.25 2.93 9.11
C PRO A 71 -0.58 1.89 10.00
N ILE A 72 -1.29 0.81 10.38
CA ILE A 72 -0.68 -0.26 11.18
C ILE A 72 0.47 -0.92 10.42
N ALA A 73 0.29 -1.24 9.13
CA ALA A 73 1.35 -1.82 8.32
C ALA A 73 2.57 -0.87 8.20
N ILE A 74 2.37 0.44 8.10
CA ILE A 74 3.46 1.43 8.14
C ILE A 74 4.23 1.33 9.46
N LEU A 75 3.53 1.30 10.61
CA LEU A 75 4.17 1.21 11.93
C LEU A 75 4.94 -0.10 12.10
N VAL A 76 4.38 -1.22 11.65
CA VAL A 76 5.03 -2.54 11.69
C VAL A 76 6.31 -2.53 10.86
N HIS A 77 6.25 -2.05 9.61
CA HIS A 77 7.45 -1.99 8.78
C HIS A 77 8.49 -1.00 9.32
N ALA A 78 8.07 0.16 9.85
CA ALA A 78 8.98 1.11 10.49
C ALA A 78 9.71 0.47 11.69
N GLY A 79 9.00 -0.27 12.53
CA GLY A 79 9.58 -1.02 13.65
C GLY A 79 10.57 -2.10 13.20
N ILE A 80 10.21 -2.89 12.19
CA ILE A 80 11.09 -3.92 11.61
C ILE A 80 12.36 -3.28 11.03
N THR A 81 12.22 -2.20 10.26
CA THR A 81 13.39 -1.51 9.68
C THR A 81 14.25 -0.86 10.77
N GLY A 82 13.64 -0.29 11.81
CA GLY A 82 14.37 0.29 12.94
C GLY A 82 15.18 -0.78 13.68
N TRP A 83 14.56 -1.92 13.98
CA TRP A 83 15.23 -3.06 14.60
C TRP A 83 16.38 -3.61 13.75
N PHE A 84 16.25 -3.62 12.42
CA PHE A 84 17.30 -4.10 11.53
C PHE A 84 18.50 -3.15 11.39
N ILE A 85 18.32 -1.86 11.73
CA ILE A 85 19.35 -0.82 11.59
C ILE A 85 20.18 -0.65 12.87
N PHE A 86 19.61 -0.98 14.04
CA PHE A 86 20.28 -0.94 15.35
C PHE A 86 20.86 -2.30 15.74
#